data_AF-A0A497I996-F1
#
_entry.id   AF-A0A497I996-F1
#
_cell.length_a   1.000
_cell.length_b   1.000
_cell.length_c   1.000
_cell.angle_alpha   90.00
_cell.angle_beta   90.00
_cell.angle_gamma   90.00
#
_symmetry.space_group_name_H-M   'P 1'
#
loop_
_entity.id
_entity.type
_entity.pdbx_description
1 polymer ?
#
loop_
_entity_poly.entity_id
_entity_poly.type
_entity_poly.pdbx_seq_one_letter_code
_entity_poly.pdbx_strand_id
1 'polypeptide(L)'
;MKGGNELLISREKYLAAGVHVSGRYRTKFMKEFIFRIRNDGLSILDIRKIDERLRIAAKFLAQFSPNEILVVGRRDTCKNPLEKFSEVTGIKTITGRYLPGTLTNPSHEEVYMEPKVILICDPWIDRVALQDALKVNIPIIALCDANTTPSNIDLIIPCNNKSRKSLALIFWLLAREFLKLKGAIKKDEDFKYEVKDFM
;
A
#
# COMPACT_ATOMS: atom_id res chain seq x y z
N MET A 1 -11.46 11.73 -25.76
CA MET A 1 -10.36 11.43 -24.81
C MET A 1 -10.66 12.10 -23.48
N LYS A 2 -11.20 11.36 -22.49
CA LYS A 2 -11.47 11.88 -21.13
C LYS A 2 -10.18 11.79 -20.29
N GLY A 3 -9.26 12.73 -20.50
CA GLY A 3 -7.97 12.78 -19.82
C GLY A 3 -8.05 13.47 -18.45
N GLY A 4 -8.11 12.67 -17.39
CA GLY A 4 -7.37 12.83 -16.13
C GLY A 4 -7.33 14.20 -15.44
N ASN A 5 -8.39 14.57 -14.70
CA ASN A 5 -8.29 15.65 -13.72
C ASN A 5 -9.08 15.44 -12.42
N GLU A 6 -9.65 14.26 -12.20
CA GLU A 6 -10.43 13.99 -10.99
C GLU A 6 -9.66 13.00 -10.11
N LEU A 7 -9.20 13.48 -8.95
CA LEU A 7 -8.58 12.67 -7.90
C LEU A 7 -9.63 11.74 -7.27
N LEU A 8 -9.21 10.62 -6.68
CA LEU A 8 -10.09 9.68 -5.98
C LEU A 8 -10.82 10.32 -4.80
N ILE A 9 -10.19 11.32 -4.19
CA ILE A 9 -10.71 12.16 -3.11
C ILE A 9 -10.22 13.59 -3.29
N SER A 10 -10.85 14.53 -2.59
CA SER A 10 -10.41 15.92 -2.61
C SER A 10 -8.95 16.06 -2.18
N ARG A 11 -8.23 16.99 -2.81
CA ARG A 11 -6.82 17.29 -2.49
C ARG A 11 -6.63 17.62 -1.01
N GLU A 12 -7.60 18.28 -0.40
CA GLU A 12 -7.60 18.64 1.01
C GLU A 12 -7.53 17.42 1.92
N LYS A 13 -8.24 16.33 1.59
CA LYS A 13 -8.18 15.08 2.37
C LYS A 13 -6.81 14.42 2.30
N TYR A 14 -6.18 14.40 1.12
CA TYR A 14 -4.79 13.92 0.97
C TYR A 14 -3.79 14.76 1.80
N LEU A 15 -3.97 16.09 1.82
CA LEU A 15 -3.14 16.99 2.60
C LEU A 15 -3.34 16.79 4.11
N ALA A 16 -4.58 16.67 4.56
CA ALA A 16 -4.95 16.47 5.96
C ALA A 16 -4.40 15.17 6.55
N ALA A 17 -4.37 14.09 5.76
CA ALA A 17 -3.77 12.82 6.17
C ALA A 17 -2.23 12.82 6.17
N GLY A 18 -1.61 13.82 5.52
CA GLY A 18 -0.14 13.97 5.46
C GLY A 18 0.55 12.95 4.55
N VAL A 19 -0.17 12.36 3.58
CA VAL A 19 0.37 11.32 2.67
C VAL A 19 1.54 11.83 1.83
N HIS A 20 1.51 13.12 1.50
CA HIS A 20 2.51 13.81 0.68
C HIS A 20 3.79 14.18 1.45
N VAL A 21 3.77 14.16 2.78
CA VAL A 21 4.92 14.62 3.60
C VAL A 21 5.86 13.46 3.85
N SER A 22 7.00 13.46 3.20
CA SER A 22 8.07 12.47 3.37
C SER A 22 9.20 13.01 4.25
N GLY A 23 10.12 12.13 4.67
CA GLY A 23 11.33 12.51 5.39
C GLY A 23 12.33 13.38 4.60
N ARG A 24 13.44 13.72 5.28
CA ARG A 24 14.54 14.55 4.73
C ARG A 24 15.42 13.80 3.72
N TYR A 25 15.67 12.52 3.99
CA TYR A 25 16.47 11.67 3.11
C TYR A 25 15.68 11.31 1.86
N ARG A 26 16.37 11.27 0.71
CA ARG A 26 15.78 10.95 -0.59
C ARG A 26 16.73 10.09 -1.41
N THR A 27 16.18 9.14 -2.16
CA THR A 27 16.94 8.32 -3.10
C THR A 27 16.80 8.88 -4.52
N LYS A 28 17.76 8.56 -5.41
CA LYS A 28 17.70 8.95 -6.82
C LYS A 28 16.49 8.32 -7.53
N PHE A 29 16.12 7.11 -7.13
CA PHE A 29 14.99 6.36 -7.70
C PHE A 29 13.65 7.03 -7.43
N MET A 30 13.46 7.59 -6.23
CA MET A 30 12.20 8.25 -5.87
C MET A 30 12.09 9.69 -6.38
N LYS A 31 13.11 10.21 -7.09
CA LYS A 31 13.15 11.59 -7.58
C LYS A 31 11.94 11.94 -8.44
N GLU A 32 11.42 11.01 -9.24
CA GLU A 32 10.25 11.24 -10.08
C GLU A 32 8.97 11.49 -9.27
N PHE A 33 8.86 10.93 -8.06
CA PHE A 33 7.67 11.07 -7.22
C PHE A 33 7.72 12.30 -6.31
N ILE A 34 8.88 12.95 -6.20
CA ILE A 34 9.07 14.16 -5.39
C ILE A 34 8.68 15.37 -6.22
N PHE A 35 7.67 16.10 -5.77
CA PHE A 35 7.22 17.37 -6.36
C PHE A 35 8.17 18.52 -6.02
N ARG A 36 8.47 18.71 -4.73
CA ARG A 36 9.38 19.77 -4.25
C ARG A 36 9.97 19.45 -2.89
N ILE A 37 10.97 20.23 -2.49
CA ILE A 37 11.57 20.19 -1.16
C ILE A 37 11.12 21.43 -0.40
N ARG A 38 10.64 21.27 0.84
CA ARG A 38 10.28 22.39 1.74
C ARG A 38 11.55 23.00 2.33
N ASN A 39 11.47 24.23 2.80
CA ASN A 39 12.58 24.95 3.45
C ASN A 39 13.21 24.15 4.62
N ASP A 40 12.41 23.35 5.33
CA ASP A 40 12.87 22.52 6.46
C ASP A 40 13.56 21.20 6.03
N GLY A 41 13.76 21.01 4.73
CA GLY A 41 14.39 19.83 4.12
C GLY A 41 13.47 18.63 3.94
N LEU A 42 12.18 18.72 4.27
CA LEU A 42 11.21 17.64 4.04
C LEU A 42 10.85 17.54 2.55
N SER A 43 10.79 16.31 2.05
CA SER A 43 10.37 16.03 0.67
C SER A 43 8.85 16.01 0.56
N ILE A 44 8.29 16.67 -0.45
CA ILE A 44 6.87 16.66 -0.75
C ILE A 44 6.64 15.77 -1.97
N LEU A 45 5.86 14.70 -1.81
CA LEU A 45 5.47 13.79 -2.89
C LEU A 45 4.32 14.38 -3.72
N ASP A 46 4.28 14.08 -5.03
CA ASP A 46 3.21 14.54 -5.92
C ASP A 46 1.93 13.70 -5.74
N ILE A 47 0.90 14.31 -5.15
CA ILE A 47 -0.41 13.68 -4.89
C ILE A 47 -1.02 13.06 -6.16
N ARG A 48 -0.81 13.66 -7.34
CA ARG A 48 -1.35 13.11 -8.60
C ARG A 48 -0.74 11.76 -8.94
N LYS A 49 0.57 11.63 -8.73
CA LYS A 49 1.28 10.36 -8.93
C LYS A 49 0.89 9.31 -7.89
N ILE A 50 0.63 9.74 -6.65
CA ILE A 50 0.11 8.86 -5.60
C ILE A 50 -1.25 8.29 -6.04
N ASP A 51 -2.18 9.15 -6.46
CA ASP A 51 -3.52 8.77 -6.92
C ASP A 51 -3.46 7.80 -8.11
N GLU A 52 -2.63 8.13 -9.12
CA GLU A 52 -2.43 7.30 -10.30
C GLU A 52 -1.91 5.91 -9.95
N ARG A 53 -0.83 5.83 -9.15
CA ARG A 53 -0.24 4.56 -8.71
C ARG A 53 -1.21 3.75 -7.85
N LEU A 54 -2.00 4.40 -7.01
CA LEU A 54 -3.01 3.75 -6.19
C LEU A 54 -4.13 3.14 -7.05
N ARG A 55 -4.59 3.83 -8.10
CA ARG A 55 -5.56 3.29 -9.06
C ARG A 55 -5.00 2.08 -9.82
N ILE A 56 -3.74 2.16 -10.25
CA ILE A 56 -3.08 1.04 -10.94
C ILE A 56 -2.98 -0.16 -9.99
N ALA A 57 -2.56 0.05 -8.75
CA ALA A 57 -2.48 -1.00 -7.74
C ALA A 57 -3.85 -1.63 -7.45
N ALA A 58 -4.90 -0.83 -7.26
CA ALA A 58 -6.25 -1.34 -7.04
C ALA A 58 -6.75 -2.17 -8.22
N LYS A 59 -6.52 -1.72 -9.47
CA LYS A 59 -6.84 -2.46 -10.69
C LYS A 59 -6.10 -3.78 -10.80
N PHE A 60 -4.82 -3.78 -10.45
CA PHE A 60 -4.00 -4.99 -10.48
C PHE A 60 -4.45 -5.99 -9.41
N LEU A 61 -4.64 -5.54 -8.16
CA LEU A 61 -5.14 -6.40 -7.08
C LEU A 61 -6.54 -6.95 -7.39
N ALA A 62 -7.42 -6.17 -8.01
CA ALA A 62 -8.77 -6.60 -8.37
C ALA A 62 -8.81 -7.76 -9.39
N GLN A 63 -7.70 -8.08 -10.07
CA GLN A 63 -7.61 -9.25 -10.96
C GLN A 63 -7.52 -10.57 -10.18
N PHE A 64 -7.05 -10.53 -8.93
CA PHE A 64 -6.84 -11.71 -8.09
C PHE A 64 -7.99 -11.90 -7.10
N SER A 65 -8.21 -13.12 -6.63
CA SER A 65 -9.16 -13.38 -5.55
C SER A 65 -8.59 -12.89 -4.21
N PRO A 66 -9.41 -12.47 -3.23
CA PRO A 66 -8.91 -11.99 -1.93
C PRO A 66 -7.95 -12.96 -1.23
N ASN A 67 -8.18 -14.27 -1.37
CA ASN A 67 -7.34 -15.33 -0.79
C ASN A 67 -5.96 -15.47 -1.46
N GLU A 68 -5.81 -14.96 -2.69
CA GLU A 68 -4.57 -15.03 -3.48
C GLU A 68 -3.69 -13.78 -3.27
N ILE A 69 -4.13 -12.84 -2.43
CA ILE A 69 -3.41 -11.60 -2.14
C ILE A 69 -2.89 -11.69 -0.71
N LEU A 70 -1.62 -11.35 -0.51
CA LEU A 70 -1.03 -11.17 0.81
C LEU A 70 -0.61 -9.72 1.02
N VAL A 71 -0.97 -9.14 2.16
CA VAL A 71 -0.44 -7.83 2.58
C VAL A 71 0.40 -7.98 3.84
N VAL A 72 1.61 -7.41 3.87
CA VAL A 72 2.53 -7.52 5.01
C VAL A 72 2.92 -6.14 5.51
N GLY A 73 2.81 -5.95 6.82
CA GLY A 73 3.33 -4.76 7.49
C GLY A 73 3.70 -5.01 8.94
N ARG A 74 5.00 -4.91 9.24
CA ARG A 74 5.51 -5.10 10.61
C ARG A 74 5.37 -3.89 11.51
N ARG A 75 5.36 -2.68 10.96
CA ARG A 75 5.33 -1.44 11.75
C ARG A 75 4.00 -1.33 12.53
N ASP A 76 4.05 -0.89 13.78
CA ASP A 76 2.85 -0.75 14.62
C ASP A 76 1.80 0.20 14.03
N THR A 77 2.24 1.20 13.26
CA THR A 77 1.33 2.12 12.56
C THR A 77 0.53 1.46 11.44
N CYS A 78 0.95 0.28 10.96
CA CYS A 78 0.24 -0.50 9.95
C CYS A 78 -0.78 -1.47 10.57
N LYS A 79 -0.72 -1.74 11.88
CA LYS A 79 -1.54 -2.77 12.51
C LYS A 79 -3.05 -2.51 12.32
N ASN A 80 -3.55 -1.37 12.82
CA ASN A 80 -4.98 -1.02 12.69
C ASN A 80 -5.42 -0.87 11.22
N PRO A 81 -4.69 -0.15 10.34
CA PRO A 81 -5.06 -0.08 8.93
C PRO A 81 -5.17 -1.44 8.25
N LEU A 82 -4.25 -2.37 8.53
CA LEU A 82 -4.24 -3.70 7.91
C LEU A 82 -5.32 -4.62 8.48
N GLU A 83 -5.54 -4.61 9.79
CA GLU A 83 -6.62 -5.37 10.43
C GLU A 83 -7.98 -4.95 9.85
N LYS A 84 -8.22 -3.64 9.75
CA LYS A 84 -9.46 -3.14 9.15
C LYS A 84 -9.54 -3.42 7.65
N PHE A 85 -8.43 -3.30 6.92
CA PHE A 85 -8.37 -3.64 5.50
C PHE A 85 -8.73 -5.11 5.24
N SER A 86 -8.22 -6.02 6.08
CA SER A 86 -8.54 -7.45 6.05
C SER A 86 -10.03 -7.70 6.28
N GLU A 87 -10.60 -7.10 7.32
CA GLU A 87 -12.03 -7.22 7.65
C GLU A 87 -12.93 -6.76 6.49
N VAL A 88 -12.54 -5.67 5.83
CA VAL A 88 -13.34 -5.03 4.77
C VAL A 88 -13.23 -5.76 3.44
N THR A 89 -12.05 -6.25 3.08
CA THR A 89 -11.77 -6.82 1.75
C THR A 89 -11.74 -8.35 1.71
N GLY A 90 -11.60 -8.99 2.88
CA GLY A 90 -11.33 -10.42 3.01
C GLY A 90 -9.91 -10.82 2.60
N ILE A 91 -9.01 -9.87 2.33
CA ILE A 91 -7.63 -10.13 1.94
C ILE A 91 -6.82 -10.54 3.16
N LYS A 92 -5.98 -11.56 3.04
CA LYS A 92 -5.09 -11.98 4.12
C LYS A 92 -4.02 -10.93 4.40
N THR A 93 -3.89 -10.54 5.66
CA THR A 93 -2.89 -9.57 6.12
C THR A 93 -2.03 -10.14 7.24
N ILE A 94 -0.71 -9.96 7.16
CA ILE A 94 0.22 -10.27 8.24
C ILE A 94 0.65 -8.96 8.90
N THR A 95 0.19 -8.76 10.13
CA THR A 95 0.61 -7.64 10.99
C THR A 95 1.68 -8.10 11.97
N GLY A 96 2.73 -7.31 12.15
CA GLY A 96 3.80 -7.61 13.10
C GLY A 96 4.90 -8.50 12.52
N ARG A 97 5.35 -9.52 13.27
CA ARG A 97 6.50 -10.33 12.84
C ARG A 97 6.10 -11.31 11.73
N TYR A 98 6.59 -11.06 10.52
CA TYR A 98 6.57 -12.03 9.44
C TYR A 98 7.50 -13.22 9.76
N LEU A 99 6.99 -14.44 9.62
CA LEU A 99 7.77 -15.66 9.83
C LEU A 99 8.47 -16.06 8.52
N PRO A 100 9.81 -16.23 8.51
CA PRO A 100 10.51 -16.72 7.33
C PRO A 100 9.99 -18.09 6.92
N GLY A 101 9.79 -18.31 5.62
CA GLY A 101 9.26 -19.58 5.13
C GLY A 101 7.75 -19.61 4.95
N THR A 102 7.03 -18.55 5.32
CA THR A 102 5.59 -18.38 5.06
C THR A 102 5.23 -18.59 3.58
N LEU A 103 6.10 -18.21 2.63
CA LEU A 103 5.86 -18.45 1.21
C LEU A 103 6.63 -19.65 0.63
N THR A 104 7.71 -20.08 1.27
CA THR A 104 8.66 -21.03 0.65
C THR A 104 8.64 -22.44 1.26
N ASN A 105 8.06 -22.62 2.45
CA ASN A 105 8.11 -23.90 3.17
C ASN A 105 6.70 -24.47 3.42
N PRO A 106 6.23 -25.41 2.57
CA PRO A 106 4.93 -26.07 2.73
C PRO A 106 4.78 -26.87 4.03
N SER A 107 5.88 -27.30 4.66
CA SER A 107 5.83 -28.09 5.90
C SER A 107 5.37 -27.29 7.12
N HIS A 108 5.37 -25.95 7.04
CA HIS A 108 4.82 -25.09 8.08
C HIS A 108 3.33 -24.80 7.84
N GLU A 109 2.48 -25.82 7.97
CA GLU A 109 1.05 -25.74 7.61
C GLU A 109 0.28 -24.59 8.31
N GLU A 110 0.69 -24.20 9.52
CA GLU A 110 0.04 -23.11 10.27
C GLU A 110 0.22 -21.73 9.62
N VAL A 111 1.34 -21.51 8.95
CA VAL A 111 1.74 -20.19 8.43
C VAL A 111 2.02 -20.17 6.94
N TYR A 112 2.09 -21.34 6.29
CA TYR A 112 2.34 -21.45 4.87
C TYR A 112 1.18 -20.90 4.06
N MET A 113 1.50 -20.16 3.00
CA MET A 113 0.52 -19.62 2.08
C MET A 113 1.09 -19.43 0.69
N GLU A 114 0.22 -19.56 -0.30
CA GLU A 114 0.55 -19.45 -1.73
C GLU A 114 -0.21 -18.27 -2.38
N PRO A 115 0.08 -17.02 -1.97
CA PRO A 115 -0.47 -15.86 -2.66
C PRO A 115 0.13 -15.75 -4.06
N LYS A 116 -0.64 -15.20 -4.99
CA LYS A 116 -0.19 -14.85 -6.34
C LYS A 116 0.37 -13.44 -6.43
N VAL A 117 0.14 -12.60 -5.42
CA VAL A 117 0.65 -11.23 -5.34
C VAL A 117 0.86 -10.83 -3.89
N ILE A 118 1.91 -10.05 -3.63
CA ILE A 118 2.19 -9.49 -2.31
C ILE A 118 2.18 -7.95 -2.35
N LEU A 119 1.59 -7.33 -1.34
CA LEU A 119 1.72 -5.91 -1.05
C LEU A 119 2.52 -5.71 0.25
N ILE A 120 3.59 -4.93 0.19
CA ILE A 120 4.49 -4.68 1.31
C ILE A 120 4.38 -3.22 1.78
N CYS A 121 4.16 -3.01 3.08
CA CYS A 121 4.01 -1.67 3.67
C CYS A 121 5.33 -0.89 3.79
N ASP A 122 6.44 -1.57 4.09
CA ASP A 122 7.74 -0.94 4.17
C ASP A 122 8.82 -1.94 3.72
N PRO A 123 9.36 -1.83 2.50
CA PRO A 123 10.30 -2.82 1.96
C PRO A 123 11.61 -2.92 2.75
N TRP A 124 11.95 -1.90 3.55
CA TRP A 124 13.13 -1.95 4.41
C TRP A 124 12.87 -2.80 5.67
N ILE A 125 11.74 -2.59 6.33
CA ILE A 125 11.38 -3.30 7.56
C ILE A 125 10.92 -4.74 7.25
N ASP A 126 10.11 -4.89 6.20
CA ASP A 126 9.48 -6.14 5.78
C ASP A 126 10.34 -6.90 4.75
N ARG A 127 11.66 -6.67 4.76
CA ARG A 127 12.61 -7.27 3.81
C ARG A 127 12.56 -8.79 3.73
N VAL A 128 12.17 -9.46 4.81
CA VAL A 128 12.07 -10.94 4.83
C VAL A 128 10.94 -11.40 3.91
N ALA A 129 9.78 -10.75 3.99
CA ALA A 129 8.66 -11.01 3.10
C ALA A 129 9.01 -10.71 1.63
N LEU A 130 9.76 -9.62 1.40
CA LEU A 130 10.28 -9.28 0.08
C LEU A 130 11.19 -10.39 -0.48
N GLN A 131 12.13 -10.90 0.33
CA GLN A 131 13.04 -11.97 -0.11
C GLN A 131 12.31 -13.29 -0.39
N ASP A 132 11.32 -13.64 0.44
CA ASP A 132 10.52 -14.83 0.23
C ASP A 132 9.69 -14.71 -1.06
N ALA A 133 9.06 -13.55 -1.29
CA ALA A 133 8.29 -13.27 -2.51
C ALA A 133 9.15 -13.39 -3.78
N LEU A 134 10.41 -12.94 -3.72
CA LEU A 134 11.36 -13.09 -4.83
C LEU A 134 11.73 -14.54 -5.12
N LYS A 135 11.87 -15.38 -4.08
CA LYS A 135 12.18 -16.81 -4.26
C LYS A 135 11.02 -17.55 -4.91
N VAL A 136 9.78 -17.19 -4.58
CA VAL A 136 8.58 -17.80 -5.17
C VAL A 136 8.14 -17.13 -6.49
N ASN A 137 8.83 -16.05 -6.90
CA ASN A 137 8.61 -15.35 -8.15
C ASN A 137 7.17 -14.82 -8.33
N ILE A 138 6.63 -14.17 -7.30
CA ILE A 138 5.32 -13.49 -7.37
C ILE A 138 5.50 -11.97 -7.53
N PRO A 139 4.59 -11.28 -8.23
CA PRO A 139 4.58 -9.83 -8.32
C PRO A 139 4.55 -9.13 -6.95
N ILE A 140 5.39 -8.11 -6.81
CA ILE A 140 5.58 -7.35 -5.57
C ILE A 140 5.13 -5.89 -5.77
N ILE A 141 4.15 -5.48 -4.97
CA ILE A 141 3.72 -4.08 -4.84
C ILE A 141 4.27 -3.55 -3.51
N ALA A 142 4.76 -2.32 -3.45
CA ALA A 142 5.22 -1.76 -2.18
C ALA A 142 4.87 -0.29 -1.99
N LEU A 143 4.52 0.05 -0.75
CA LEU A 143 4.44 1.42 -0.26
C LEU A 143 5.86 1.96 -0.02
N CYS A 144 6.23 3.02 -0.73
CA CYS A 144 7.59 3.57 -0.68
C CYS A 144 7.59 5.05 -0.30
N ASP A 145 8.44 5.42 0.66
CA ASP A 145 8.71 6.80 1.04
C ASP A 145 9.85 7.38 0.19
N ALA A 146 10.15 8.68 0.25
CA ALA A 146 11.19 9.26 -0.61
C ALA A 146 12.59 8.66 -0.35
N ASN A 147 12.83 8.14 0.87
CA ASN A 147 14.10 7.52 1.25
C ASN A 147 14.19 6.02 0.92
N THR A 148 13.15 5.43 0.33
CA THR A 148 13.13 4.01 -0.03
C THR A 148 13.93 3.76 -1.31
N THR A 149 14.69 2.66 -1.34
CA THR A 149 15.29 2.13 -2.57
C THR A 149 14.41 0.99 -3.06
N PRO A 150 13.68 1.16 -4.17
CA PRO A 150 12.68 0.19 -4.62
C PRO A 150 13.31 -0.92 -5.46
N SER A 151 14.34 -1.59 -4.94
CA SER A 151 14.94 -2.74 -5.62
C SER A 151 14.00 -3.94 -5.55
N ASN A 152 13.79 -4.61 -6.69
CA ASN A 152 12.97 -5.83 -6.79
C ASN A 152 11.50 -5.60 -6.42
N ILE A 153 10.95 -4.44 -6.79
CA ILE A 153 9.55 -4.06 -6.60
C ILE A 153 8.97 -3.73 -7.97
N ASP A 154 7.89 -4.40 -8.35
CA ASP A 154 7.28 -4.25 -9.69
C ASP A 154 6.40 -3.01 -9.77
N LEU A 155 5.68 -2.70 -8.68
CA LEU A 155 4.80 -1.54 -8.59
C LEU A 155 5.03 -0.75 -7.30
N ILE A 156 5.42 0.51 -7.46
CA ILE A 156 5.63 1.44 -6.36
C ILE A 156 4.38 2.28 -6.15
N ILE A 157 3.90 2.33 -4.91
CA ILE A 157 2.92 3.32 -4.44
C ILE A 157 3.68 4.35 -3.59
N PRO A 158 3.96 5.55 -4.10
CA PRO A 158 4.66 6.58 -3.34
C PRO A 158 3.75 7.07 -2.20
N CYS A 159 4.17 6.94 -0.95
CA CYS A 159 3.41 7.46 0.19
C CYS A 159 4.28 7.61 1.43
N ASN A 160 3.84 8.45 2.35
CA ASN A 160 4.37 8.46 3.71
C ASN A 160 3.95 7.16 4.44
N ASN A 161 4.84 6.18 4.51
CA ASN A 161 4.61 4.89 5.16
C ASN A 161 4.97 4.87 6.66
N LYS A 162 5.20 6.03 7.28
CA LYS A 162 5.54 6.18 8.71
C LYS A 162 4.38 6.72 9.53
N SER A 163 3.50 7.51 8.92
CA SER A 163 2.34 8.10 9.60
C SER A 163 1.15 7.15 9.57
N ARG A 164 0.58 6.90 10.75
CA ARG A 164 -0.68 6.16 10.93
C ARG A 164 -1.82 6.75 10.10
N LYS A 165 -1.98 8.09 10.10
CA LYS A 165 -3.03 8.78 9.31
C LYS A 165 -2.85 8.58 7.80
N SER A 166 -1.61 8.57 7.34
CA SER A 166 -1.29 8.36 5.92
C SER A 166 -1.62 6.94 5.50
N LEU A 167 -1.13 5.94 6.26
CA LEU A 167 -1.41 4.53 6.01
C LEU A 167 -2.91 4.22 6.08
N ALA A 168 -3.62 4.75 7.08
CA ALA A 168 -5.06 4.63 7.19
C ALA A 168 -5.78 5.12 5.93
N LEU A 169 -5.41 6.30 5.40
CA LEU A 169 -5.99 6.83 4.17
C LEU A 169 -5.67 5.97 2.94
N ILE A 170 -4.43 5.50 2.82
CA ILE A 170 -4.00 4.66 1.69
C ILE A 170 -4.76 3.33 1.68
N PHE A 171 -4.83 2.62 2.81
CA PHE A 171 -5.57 1.36 2.90
C PHE A 171 -7.07 1.53 2.77
N TRP A 172 -7.65 2.61 3.33
CA TRP A 172 -9.05 2.96 3.16
C TRP A 172 -9.41 3.17 1.68
N LEU A 173 -8.59 3.96 0.95
CA LEU A 173 -8.76 4.17 -0.49
C LEU A 173 -8.59 2.88 -1.27
N LEU A 174 -7.56 2.09 -0.96
CA LEU A 174 -7.28 0.84 -1.65
C LEU A 174 -8.43 -0.16 -1.47
N ALA A 175 -9.00 -0.26 -0.27
CA ALA A 175 -10.16 -1.12 0.01
C ALA A 175 -11.38 -0.68 -0.78
N ARG A 176 -11.68 0.63 -0.77
CA ARG A 176 -12.80 1.21 -1.51
C ARG A 176 -12.69 0.92 -3.00
N GLU A 177 -11.53 1.20 -3.60
CA GLU A 177 -11.30 0.97 -5.03
C GLU A 177 -11.30 -0.52 -5.39
N PHE A 178 -10.71 -1.37 -4.53
CA PHE A 178 -10.73 -2.82 -4.72
C PHE A 178 -12.16 -3.38 -4.73
N LEU A 179 -12.99 -3.02 -3.75
CA LEU A 179 -14.38 -3.47 -3.68
C LEU A 179 -15.24 -2.93 -4.82
N LYS A 180 -14.99 -1.69 -5.24
CA LYS A 180 -15.64 -1.09 -6.41
C LYS A 180 -15.33 -1.85 -7.69
N LEU A 181 -14.06 -2.20 -7.90
CA LEU A 181 -13.61 -2.96 -9.07
C LEU A 181 -14.09 -4.42 -9.03
N LYS A 182 -14.25 -5.01 -7.84
CA LYS A 182 -14.89 -6.33 -7.66
C LYS A 182 -16.40 -6.30 -7.83
N GLY A 183 -17.02 -5.13 -7.97
CA GLY A 183 -18.46 -4.96 -8.16
C GLY A 183 -19.29 -5.12 -6.87
N ALA A 184 -18.65 -5.23 -5.70
CA ALA A 184 -19.34 -5.25 -4.41
C ALA A 184 -19.96 -3.89 -4.06
N ILE A 185 -19.40 -2.82 -4.61
CA ILE A 185 -19.82 -1.43 -4.40
C ILE A 185 -19.96 -0.77 -5.77
N LYS A 186 -21.05 -0.03 -6.00
CA LYS A 186 -21.30 0.67 -7.28
C LYS A 186 -20.87 2.13 -7.21
N LYS A 187 -21.09 2.80 -6.09
CA LYS A 187 -20.74 4.21 -5.86
C LYS A 187 -19.82 4.37 -4.67
N ASP A 188 -19.02 5.44 -4.69
CA ASP A 188 -18.10 5.75 -3.59
C ASP A 188 -18.83 5.96 -2.25
N GLU A 189 -20.09 6.39 -2.30
CA GLU A 189 -20.98 6.60 -1.15
C GLU A 189 -21.45 5.28 -0.49
N ASP A 190 -21.44 4.17 -1.21
CA ASP A 190 -21.84 2.87 -0.65
C ASP A 190 -20.75 2.30 0.28
N PHE A 191 -19.54 2.89 0.27
CA PHE A 191 -18.47 2.52 1.17
C PHE A 191 -18.70 3.10 2.57
N LYS A 192 -19.24 2.26 3.45
CA LYS A 192 -19.72 2.64 4.79
C LYS A 192 -18.63 3.01 5.79
N TYR A 193 -17.38 2.65 5.52
CA TYR A 193 -16.27 2.84 6.46
C TYR A 193 -15.68 4.24 6.33
N GLU A 194 -15.31 4.85 7.45
CA GLU A 194 -14.58 6.10 7.48
C GLU A 194 -13.06 5.86 7.59
N VAL A 195 -12.27 6.87 7.20
CA VAL A 195 -10.80 6.82 7.38
C VAL A 195 -10.42 6.63 8.85
N LYS A 196 -11.27 7.10 9.78
CA LYS A 196 -11.05 6.96 11.23
C LYS A 196 -11.07 5.49 11.68
N ASP A 197 -11.84 4.65 11.02
CA ASP A 197 -11.94 3.22 11.35
C ASP A 197 -10.62 2.48 11.05
N PHE A 198 -9.76 3.06 10.22
CA PHE A 198 -8.46 2.53 9.85
C PHE A 198 -7.32 3.13 10.70
N MET A 199 -7.59 4.03 11.65
CA MET A 199 -6.56 4.69 12.49
C MET A 199 -6.16 3.92 13.74
#